data_AF-A0A7S0V2Z2-F1
#
_entry.id   AF-A0A7S0V2Z2-F1
#
_cell.length_a   1.000
_cell.length_b   1.000
_cell.length_c   1.000
_cell.angle_alpha   90.00
_cell.angle_beta   90.00
_cell.angle_gamma   90.00
#
_symmetry.space_group_name_H-M   'P 1'
#
loop_
_entity.id
_entity.type
_entity.pdbx_description
1 polymer ?
#
loop_
_entity_poly.entity_id
_entity_poly.type
_entity_poly.pdbx_seq_one_letter_code
_entity_poly.pdbx_strand_id
1 'polypeptide(L)'
;HLLLTERVLAWAERSNGMVRLSSGSGDEGRGSPYVLWNDVKEDPTLRGRCLLTRMKRHSRAIEKLLRSYKNHPTFLRDICRQTLVFRSLKDLTMCLGVIITDENVRTERIKNRMSPAHNPDTTGGYRDVLINLKVVNADAQELGAELTVCEIQLVLEEFALLMTPEGHKNYVLGRNGMGI
;
A
#
# COMPACT_ATOMS: atom_id res chain seq x y z
N HIS A 1 -11.29 0.43 -7.03
CA HIS A 1 -10.35 1.49 -6.57
C HIS A 1 -10.92 2.28 -5.43
N LEU A 2 -12.05 2.97 -5.64
CA LEU A 2 -12.72 3.79 -4.63
C LEU A 2 -13.01 3.02 -3.33
N LEU A 3 -13.55 1.80 -3.44
CA LEU A 3 -13.83 0.93 -2.28
C LEU A 3 -12.62 0.72 -1.35
N LEU A 4 -11.47 0.35 -1.92
CA LEU A 4 -10.25 0.15 -1.12
C LEU A 4 -9.77 1.48 -0.53
N THR A 5 -9.80 2.55 -1.31
CA THR A 5 -9.35 3.86 -0.87
C THR A 5 -10.17 4.34 0.32
N GLU A 6 -11.49 4.22 0.29
CA GLU A 6 -12.35 4.60 1.42
C GLU A 6 -12.02 3.81 2.70
N ARG A 7 -11.82 2.49 2.58
CA ARG A 7 -11.40 1.66 3.72
C ARG A 7 -10.05 2.10 4.28
N VAL A 8 -9.07 2.33 3.40
CA VAL A 8 -7.72 2.76 3.80
C VAL A 8 -7.73 4.09 4.55
N LEU A 9 -8.54 5.05 4.09
CA LEU A 9 -8.68 6.34 4.76
C LEU A 9 -9.38 6.19 6.12
N ALA A 10 -10.40 5.34 6.22
CA ALA A 10 -11.05 5.03 7.49
C ALA A 10 -10.10 4.35 8.49
N TRP A 11 -9.22 3.45 8.02
CA TRP A 11 -8.20 2.85 8.86
C TRP A 11 -7.17 3.88 9.32
N ALA A 12 -6.70 4.73 8.40
CA ALA A 12 -5.75 5.80 8.72
C ALA A 12 -6.28 6.74 9.81
N GLU A 13 -7.56 7.13 9.72
CA GLU A 13 -8.24 7.96 10.73
C GLU A 13 -8.20 7.32 12.13
N ARG A 14 -8.45 6.00 12.20
CA ARG A 14 -8.53 5.26 13.47
C ARG A 14 -7.18 4.89 14.07
N SER A 15 -6.08 5.06 13.33
CA SER A 15 -4.77 4.54 13.70
C SER A 15 -3.63 5.53 13.48
N ASN A 16 -3.90 6.84 13.39
CA ASN A 16 -2.88 7.86 13.10
C ASN A 16 -2.05 7.55 11.83
N GLY A 17 -2.70 7.00 10.80
CA GLY A 17 -2.07 6.71 9.53
C GLY A 17 -1.79 7.98 8.75
N MET A 18 -0.62 8.02 8.11
CA MET A 18 -0.19 9.11 7.25
C MET A 18 -0.30 8.73 5.78
N VAL A 19 -0.61 9.73 4.97
CA VAL A 19 -0.67 9.66 3.51
C VAL A 19 0.40 10.56 2.90
N ARG A 20 0.84 10.22 1.70
CA ARG A 20 1.85 11.00 0.99
C ARG A 20 1.21 12.18 0.26
N LEU A 21 1.82 13.35 0.33
CA LEU A 21 1.46 14.50 -0.49
C LEU A 21 2.29 14.57 -1.78
N SER A 22 1.73 15.19 -2.82
CA SER A 22 2.48 15.58 -4.01
C SER A 22 3.43 16.71 -3.66
N SER A 23 4.70 16.55 -4.05
CA SER A 23 5.71 17.61 -3.93
C SER A 23 5.19 18.86 -4.65
N GLY A 24 5.09 19.99 -3.93
CA GLY A 24 4.92 21.29 -4.58
C GLY A 24 6.22 21.68 -5.27
N SER A 25 6.15 22.48 -6.34
CA SER A 25 7.29 22.93 -7.15
C SER A 25 8.27 23.89 -6.43
N GLY A 26 8.37 23.81 -5.10
CA GLY A 26 9.29 24.60 -4.27
C GLY A 26 9.53 24.02 -2.87
N ASP A 27 9.17 22.75 -2.63
CA ASP A 27 9.18 22.09 -1.31
C ASP A 27 10.43 21.21 -1.09
N GLU A 28 11.45 21.39 -1.93
CA GLU A 28 12.73 20.67 -1.79
C GLU A 28 13.45 21.16 -0.51
N GLY A 29 13.19 20.47 0.61
CA GLY A 29 14.03 20.56 1.80
C GLY A 29 13.34 20.90 3.13
N ARG A 30 12.01 21.00 3.22
CA ARG A 30 11.34 21.24 4.51
C ARG A 30 10.22 20.24 4.81
N GLY A 31 10.58 19.18 5.53
CA GLY A 31 9.63 18.30 6.22
C GLY A 31 9.38 16.96 5.56
N SER A 32 8.69 16.08 6.29
CA SER A 32 8.27 14.77 5.78
C SER A 32 7.22 14.95 4.67
N PRO A 33 7.30 14.21 3.56
CA PRO A 33 6.25 14.19 2.53
C PRO A 33 4.98 13.46 2.99
N TYR A 34 4.95 12.95 4.21
CA TYR A 34 3.84 12.23 4.82
C TYR A 34 3.14 13.11 5.86
N VAL A 35 1.82 13.18 5.76
CA VAL A 35 0.97 13.99 6.66
C VAL A 35 -0.12 13.09 7.24
N LEU A 36 -0.51 13.33 8.50
CA LEU A 36 -1.58 12.57 9.13
C LEU A 36 -2.88 12.74 8.34
N TRP A 37 -3.61 11.64 8.17
CA TRP A 37 -4.88 11.71 7.46
C TRP A 37 -5.90 12.63 8.16
N ASN A 38 -5.86 12.74 9.49
CA ASN A 38 -6.73 13.65 10.22
C ASN A 38 -6.48 15.11 9.85
N ASP A 39 -5.21 15.53 9.74
CA ASP A 39 -4.85 16.88 9.29
C ASP A 39 -5.35 17.14 7.85
N VAL A 40 -5.23 16.14 6.97
CA VAL A 40 -5.74 16.22 5.59
C VAL A 40 -7.27 16.29 5.53
N LYS A 41 -7.96 15.62 6.45
CA LYS A 41 -9.42 15.61 6.54
C LYS A 41 -9.94 17.00 6.96
N GLU A 42 -9.20 17.68 7.82
CA GLU A 42 -9.51 19.02 8.33
C GLU A 42 -9.12 20.14 7.36
N ASP A 43 -8.11 19.93 6.50
CA ASP A 43 -7.66 20.90 5.49
C ASP A 43 -7.95 20.43 4.04
N PRO A 44 -9.01 20.97 3.39
CA PRO A 44 -9.35 20.65 2.01
C PRO A 44 -8.23 20.91 0.99
N THR A 45 -7.31 21.83 1.27
CA THR A 45 -6.20 22.15 0.36
C THR A 45 -5.18 21.01 0.29
N LEU A 46 -5.01 20.25 1.38
CA LEU A 46 -4.14 19.07 1.43
C LEU A 46 -4.78 17.87 0.73
N ARG A 47 -6.11 17.76 0.77
CA ARG A 47 -6.84 16.64 0.17
C ARG A 47 -6.60 16.53 -1.34
N GLY A 48 -6.56 17.65 -2.05
CA GLY A 48 -6.25 17.68 -3.49
C GLY A 48 -4.81 17.28 -3.84
N ARG A 49 -3.90 17.32 -2.86
CA ARG A 49 -2.48 16.97 -3.00
C ARG A 49 -2.16 15.53 -2.58
N CYS A 50 -3.13 14.80 -2.04
CA CYS A 50 -2.89 13.44 -1.55
C CYS A 50 -2.65 12.46 -2.69
N LEU A 51 -1.48 11.80 -2.65
CA LEU A 51 -1.09 10.76 -3.59
C LEU A 51 -1.65 9.40 -3.13
N LEU A 52 -2.95 9.22 -3.30
CA LEU A 52 -3.57 7.91 -3.15
C LEU A 52 -3.30 7.08 -4.40
N THR A 53 -2.72 5.90 -4.21
CA THR A 53 -2.29 5.08 -5.34
C THR A 53 -3.46 4.62 -6.20
N ARG A 54 -3.25 4.60 -7.51
CA ARG A 54 -4.25 4.23 -8.52
C ARG A 54 -4.23 2.73 -8.82
N MET A 55 -5.27 2.25 -9.50
CA MET A 55 -5.26 0.88 -10.03
C MET A 55 -4.05 0.66 -10.93
N LYS A 56 -3.52 -0.56 -10.87
CA LYS A 56 -2.48 -1.02 -11.78
C LYS A 56 -2.98 -0.87 -13.22
N ARG A 57 -2.15 -0.27 -14.06
CA ARG A 57 -2.44 -0.14 -15.49
C ARG A 57 -2.61 -1.53 -16.12
N HIS A 58 -3.58 -1.68 -17.03
CA HIS A 58 -3.84 -2.94 -17.75
C HIS A 58 -2.58 -3.57 -18.34
N SER A 59 -1.75 -2.77 -19.03
CA SER A 59 -0.48 -3.26 -19.62
C SER A 59 0.46 -3.86 -18.58
N ARG A 60 0.56 -3.25 -17.39
CA ARG A 60 1.40 -3.74 -16.29
C ARG A 60 0.80 -4.97 -15.61
N ALA A 61 -0.52 -5.10 -15.58
CA ALA A 61 -1.21 -6.29 -15.11
C ALA A 61 -0.92 -7.48 -16.04
N ILE A 62 -1.07 -7.30 -17.36
CA ILE A 62 -0.78 -8.31 -18.38
C ILE A 62 0.69 -8.73 -18.32
N GLU A 63 1.63 -7.78 -18.30
CA GLU A 63 3.07 -8.06 -18.19
C GLU A 63 3.37 -8.92 -16.95
N LYS A 64 2.75 -8.61 -15.81
CA LYS A 64 2.94 -9.37 -14.57
C LYS A 64 2.33 -10.77 -14.66
N LEU A 65 1.19 -10.93 -15.31
CA LEU A 65 0.56 -12.23 -15.51
C LEU A 65 1.42 -13.16 -16.35
N LEU A 66 1.92 -12.66 -17.47
CA LEU A 66 2.77 -13.41 -18.39
C LEU A 66 4.11 -13.76 -17.73
N ARG A 67 4.75 -12.80 -17.04
CA ARG A 67 6.06 -13.02 -16.41
C ARG A 67 6.01 -13.93 -15.19
N SER A 68 5.05 -13.73 -14.29
CA SER A 68 5.13 -14.26 -12.92
C SER A 68 4.05 -15.27 -12.57
N TYR A 69 2.96 -15.35 -13.34
CA TYR A 69 1.78 -16.13 -12.97
C TYR A 69 1.33 -17.13 -14.02
N LYS A 70 2.15 -17.42 -15.04
CA LYS A 70 1.84 -18.36 -16.12
C LYS A 70 0.45 -18.09 -16.74
N ASN A 71 0.09 -16.82 -16.88
CA ASN A 71 -1.18 -16.37 -17.42
C ASN A 71 -2.44 -16.72 -16.57
N HIS A 72 -2.29 -17.04 -15.28
CA HIS A 72 -3.43 -17.26 -14.38
C HIS A 72 -3.84 -15.97 -13.66
N PRO A 73 -5.00 -15.36 -14.01
CA PRO A 73 -5.44 -14.07 -13.47
C PRO A 73 -5.70 -14.09 -11.96
N THR A 74 -6.07 -15.25 -11.41
CA THR A 74 -6.36 -15.44 -9.98
C THR A 74 -5.16 -15.19 -9.06
N PHE A 75 -3.93 -15.15 -9.59
CA PHE A 75 -2.73 -14.86 -8.81
C PHE A 75 -2.33 -13.38 -8.80
N LEU A 76 -3.07 -12.50 -9.49
CA LEU A 76 -2.81 -11.07 -9.47
C LEU A 76 -3.32 -10.46 -8.15
N ARG A 77 -2.40 -10.16 -7.24
CA ARG A 77 -2.72 -9.74 -5.86
C ARG A 77 -2.63 -8.24 -5.58
N ASP A 78 -2.22 -7.47 -6.58
CA ASP A 78 -1.93 -6.06 -6.43
C ASP A 78 -2.62 -5.21 -7.50
N ILE A 79 -3.83 -5.58 -7.92
CA ILE A 79 -4.62 -4.76 -8.86
C ILE A 79 -4.81 -3.35 -8.28
N CYS A 80 -5.22 -3.29 -7.01
CA CYS A 80 -5.17 -2.07 -6.22
C CYS A 80 -4.09 -2.25 -5.14
N ARG A 81 -3.18 -1.28 -5.04
CA ARG A 81 -2.21 -1.18 -3.94
C ARG A 81 -2.46 0.13 -3.20
N GLN A 82 -2.32 0.13 -1.88
CA GLN A 82 -2.19 1.34 -1.07
C GLN A 82 -1.07 1.18 -0.04
N THR A 83 -0.55 2.32 0.43
CA THR A 83 0.47 2.38 1.47
C THR A 83 -0.01 3.32 2.56
N LEU A 84 0.03 2.87 3.81
CA LEU A 84 -0.14 3.72 4.99
C LEU A 84 1.18 3.81 5.72
N VAL A 85 1.55 5.03 6.10
CA VAL A 85 2.82 5.31 6.77
C VAL A 85 2.56 5.71 8.22
N PHE A 86 3.42 5.26 9.13
CA PHE A 86 3.27 5.47 10.57
C PHE A 86 4.56 5.99 11.18
N ARG A 87 4.46 6.85 12.19
CA ARG A 87 5.63 7.30 12.98
C ARG A 87 6.07 6.27 14.01
N SER A 88 5.14 5.44 14.48
CA SER A 88 5.41 4.49 15.56
C SER A 88 4.93 3.08 15.21
N LEU A 89 5.62 2.08 15.76
CA LEU A 89 5.19 0.68 15.66
C LEU A 89 3.85 0.43 16.39
N LYS A 90 3.56 1.24 17.42
CA LYS A 90 2.30 1.18 18.16
C LYS A 90 1.12 1.50 17.25
N ASP A 91 1.19 2.61 16.52
CA ASP A 91 0.13 3.04 15.59
C ASP A 91 -0.01 2.06 14.42
N LEU A 92 1.11 1.55 13.89
CA LEU A 92 1.10 0.51 12.87
C LEU A 92 0.39 -0.77 13.34
N THR A 93 0.70 -1.22 14.56
CA THR A 93 0.07 -2.42 15.16
C THR A 93 -1.41 -2.19 15.44
N MET A 94 -1.78 -0.99 15.88
CA MET A 94 -3.18 -0.59 16.03
C MET A 94 -3.92 -0.65 14.69
N CYS A 95 -3.33 -0.12 13.61
CA CYS A 95 -3.88 -0.20 12.26
C CYS A 95 -4.10 -1.65 11.82
N LEU A 96 -3.11 -2.52 12.05
CA LEU A 96 -3.22 -3.94 11.75
C LEU A 96 -4.41 -4.58 12.49
N GLY A 97 -4.60 -4.26 13.77
CA GLY A 97 -5.77 -4.68 14.54
C GLY A 97 -7.08 -4.20 13.92
N VAL A 98 -7.16 -2.91 13.57
CA VAL A 98 -8.34 -2.32 12.90
C VAL A 98 -8.68 -3.07 11.62
N ILE A 99 -7.69 -3.34 10.75
CA ILE A 99 -7.88 -4.05 9.48
C ILE A 99 -8.38 -5.48 9.70
N ILE A 100 -7.78 -6.22 10.64
CA ILE A 100 -8.15 -7.62 10.90
C ILE A 100 -9.57 -7.73 11.43
N THR A 101 -10.05 -6.72 12.17
CA THR A 101 -11.41 -6.68 12.73
C THR A 101 -12.46 -6.00 11.84
N ASP A 102 -12.09 -5.49 10.67
CA ASP A 102 -13.03 -4.81 9.76
C ASP A 102 -13.84 -5.85 8.96
N GLU A 103 -15.13 -5.94 9.26
CA GLU A 103 -16.08 -6.86 8.63
C GLU A 103 -16.25 -6.64 7.11
N ASN A 104 -15.87 -5.46 6.60
CA ASN A 104 -15.96 -5.13 5.18
C ASN A 104 -14.77 -5.66 4.37
N VAL A 105 -13.79 -6.28 5.02
CA VAL A 105 -12.63 -6.86 4.34
C VAL A 105 -12.36 -8.28 4.82
N ARG A 106 -11.82 -9.08 3.90
CA ARG A 106 -11.32 -10.41 4.21
C ARG A 106 -9.82 -10.45 4.00
N THR A 107 -9.08 -10.69 5.07
CA THR A 107 -7.62 -10.85 5.00
C THR A 107 -7.29 -12.22 4.41
N GLU A 108 -6.50 -12.25 3.34
CA GLU A 108 -6.07 -13.47 2.65
C GLU A 108 -4.65 -13.88 3.07
N ARG A 109 -3.77 -12.88 3.31
CA ARG A 109 -2.37 -13.14 3.69
C ARG A 109 -1.77 -11.93 4.38
N ILE A 110 -0.92 -12.18 5.37
CA ILE A 110 -0.03 -11.18 5.96
C ILE A 110 1.43 -11.63 5.76
N LYS A 111 2.29 -10.68 5.37
CA LYS A 111 3.74 -10.84 5.32
C LYS A 111 4.37 -9.81 6.25
N ASN A 112 4.89 -10.26 7.38
CA ASN A 112 5.64 -9.42 8.30
C ASN A 112 7.11 -9.34 7.86
N ARG A 113 7.45 -8.30 7.09
CA ARG A 113 8.84 -8.03 6.68
C ARG A 113 9.59 -7.14 7.67
N MET A 114 8.91 -6.64 8.70
CA MET A 114 9.51 -5.92 9.82
C MET A 114 10.17 -6.88 10.83
N SER A 115 9.82 -8.17 10.78
CA SER A 115 10.39 -9.18 11.68
C SER A 115 11.93 -9.22 11.54
N PRO A 116 12.69 -9.28 12.64
CA PRO A 116 14.13 -9.50 12.59
C PRO A 116 14.53 -10.80 11.89
N ALA A 117 13.64 -11.80 11.87
CA ALA A 117 13.86 -13.07 11.18
C ALA A 117 13.60 -13.00 9.67
N HIS A 118 13.12 -11.86 9.14
CA HIS A 118 12.88 -11.70 7.71
C HIS A 118 14.20 -11.50 6.95
N ASN A 119 14.45 -12.34 5.93
CA ASN A 119 15.59 -12.16 5.05
C ASN A 119 15.40 -10.92 4.13
N PRO A 120 16.19 -9.82 4.32
CA PRO A 120 16.10 -8.60 3.51
C PRO A 120 16.33 -8.80 2.01
N ASP A 121 17.13 -9.78 1.63
CA ASP A 121 17.58 -9.94 0.25
C ASP A 121 16.41 -10.29 -0.68
N THR A 122 15.38 -10.93 -0.10
CA THR A 122 14.16 -11.30 -0.83
C THR A 122 13.30 -10.09 -1.25
N THR A 123 13.59 -8.90 -0.71
CA THR A 123 12.78 -7.70 -0.91
C THR A 123 13.62 -6.47 -1.28
N GLY A 124 14.91 -6.64 -1.53
CA GLY A 124 15.82 -5.53 -1.79
C GLY A 124 15.96 -4.61 -0.57
N GLY A 125 15.85 -5.16 0.65
CA GLY A 125 15.97 -4.41 1.90
C GLY A 125 14.68 -3.77 2.39
N TYR A 126 13.57 -3.80 1.63
CA TYR A 126 12.31 -3.20 2.08
C TYR A 126 11.75 -3.85 3.35
N ARG A 127 11.20 -3.00 4.23
CA ARG A 127 10.62 -3.34 5.53
C ARG A 127 9.20 -2.79 5.62
N ASP A 128 8.23 -3.69 5.65
CA ASP A 128 6.80 -3.38 5.77
C ASP A 128 6.02 -4.53 6.42
N VAL A 129 4.77 -4.27 6.79
CA VAL A 129 3.76 -5.32 6.94
C VAL A 129 2.86 -5.26 5.71
N LEU A 130 3.01 -6.24 4.83
CA LEU A 130 2.21 -6.35 3.61
C LEU A 130 1.00 -7.26 3.86
N ILE A 131 -0.18 -6.75 3.56
CA ILE A 131 -1.45 -7.44 3.71
C ILE A 131 -2.07 -7.60 2.32
N ASN A 132 -2.41 -8.85 1.96
CA ASN A 132 -3.31 -9.11 0.85
C ASN A 132 -4.71 -9.34 1.41
N LEU A 133 -5.69 -8.62 0.86
CA LEU A 133 -7.08 -8.68 1.33
C LEU A 133 -8.06 -8.47 0.17
N LYS A 134 -9.34 -8.77 0.42
CA LYS A 134 -10.46 -8.47 -0.47
C LYS A 134 -11.42 -7.54 0.24
N VAL A 135 -12.07 -6.65 -0.50
CA VAL A 135 -13.22 -5.90 0.01
C VAL A 135 -14.46 -6.76 -0.24
N VAL A 136 -15.27 -7.00 0.79
CA VAL A 136 -16.38 -7.97 0.76
C VAL A 136 -17.72 -7.35 1.19
N ASN A 137 -17.90 -6.05 0.95
CA ASN A 137 -19.16 -5.35 1.20
C ASN A 137 -20.13 -5.46 0.00
N ALA A 138 -21.36 -4.96 0.18
CA ALA A 138 -22.40 -4.98 -0.86
C ALA A 138 -21.95 -4.30 -2.17
N ASP A 139 -21.28 -3.14 -2.08
CA ASP A 139 -20.77 -2.43 -3.26
C ASP A 139 -19.74 -3.25 -4.03
N ALA A 140 -18.87 -3.99 -3.33
CA ALA A 140 -17.90 -4.87 -3.97
C ALA A 140 -18.59 -6.01 -4.73
N GLN A 141 -19.67 -6.56 -4.18
CA GLN A 141 -20.47 -7.60 -4.83
C GLN A 141 -21.22 -7.06 -6.04
N GLU A 142 -21.85 -5.89 -5.94
CA GLU A 142 -22.56 -5.25 -7.05
C GLU A 142 -21.62 -4.97 -8.24
N LEU A 143 -20.38 -4.59 -7.95
CA LEU A 143 -19.35 -4.33 -8.95
C LEU A 143 -18.62 -5.60 -9.43
N GLY A 144 -18.93 -6.79 -8.92
CA GLY A 144 -18.23 -8.04 -9.22
C GLY A 144 -16.75 -8.04 -8.82
N ALA A 145 -16.39 -7.23 -7.82
CA ALA A 145 -15.03 -6.98 -7.38
C ALA A 145 -14.68 -7.70 -6.07
N GLU A 146 -15.60 -8.43 -5.45
CA GLU A 146 -15.48 -9.10 -4.15
C GLU A 146 -14.41 -10.20 -4.13
N LEU A 147 -14.04 -10.73 -5.30
CA LEU A 147 -12.96 -11.70 -5.47
C LEU A 147 -11.59 -11.06 -5.75
N THR A 148 -11.55 -9.74 -5.98
CA THR A 148 -10.32 -9.02 -6.34
C THR A 148 -9.43 -8.83 -5.13
N VAL A 149 -8.20 -9.37 -5.21
CA VAL A 149 -7.20 -9.18 -4.17
C VAL A 149 -6.51 -7.83 -4.34
N CYS A 150 -6.52 -7.08 -3.25
CA CYS A 150 -5.81 -5.83 -3.06
C CYS A 150 -4.57 -6.03 -2.18
N GLU A 151 -3.65 -5.08 -2.25
CA GLU A 151 -2.44 -5.07 -1.42
C GLU A 151 -2.36 -3.79 -0.59
N ILE A 152 -2.14 -3.93 0.71
CA ILE A 152 -1.87 -2.83 1.63
C ILE A 152 -0.47 -3.01 2.21
N GLN A 153 0.31 -1.93 2.21
CA GLN A 153 1.61 -1.90 2.88
C GLN A 153 1.51 -0.95 4.08
N LEU A 154 1.78 -1.47 5.27
CA LEU A 154 1.96 -0.65 6.47
C LEU A 154 3.46 -0.46 6.70
N VAL A 155 3.92 0.78 6.75
CA VAL A 155 5.36 1.11 6.72
C VAL A 155 5.66 2.14 7.80
N LEU A 156 6.81 2.04 8.48
CA LEU A 156 7.27 3.15 9.31
C LEU A 156 7.85 4.26 8.44
N GLU A 157 7.67 5.51 8.85
CA GLU A 157 8.10 6.69 8.11
C GLU A 157 9.57 6.64 7.71
N GLU A 158 10.44 6.25 8.63
CA GLU A 158 11.88 6.04 8.40
C GLU A 158 12.17 5.08 7.23
N PHE A 159 11.39 4.00 7.09
CA PHE A 159 11.53 3.07 5.96
C PHE A 159 10.86 3.60 4.70
N ALA A 160 9.71 4.28 4.83
CA ALA A 160 8.98 4.84 3.70
C ALA A 160 9.76 5.95 2.99
N LEU A 161 10.60 6.70 3.72
CA LEU A 161 11.52 7.71 3.15
C LEU A 161 12.61 7.07 2.26
N LEU A 162 13.00 5.83 2.53
CA LEU A 162 13.97 5.07 1.72
C LEU A 162 13.33 4.44 0.48
N MET A 163 12.01 4.33 0.42
CA MET A 163 11.25 3.79 -0.72
C MET A 163 11.10 4.81 -1.85
N THR A 164 12.23 5.24 -2.41
CA THR A 164 12.26 6.22 -3.51
C THR A 164 11.87 5.58 -4.86
N PRO A 165 11.37 6.35 -5.83
CA PRO A 165 11.13 5.85 -7.19
C PRO A 165 12.37 5.25 -7.84
N GLU A 166 13.55 5.85 -7.61
CA GLU A 166 14.84 5.32 -8.07
C GLU A 166 15.17 3.99 -7.41
N GLY A 167 14.95 3.88 -6.09
CA GLY A 167 15.11 2.62 -5.34
C GLY A 167 14.18 1.53 -5.88
N HIS A 168 12.93 1.86 -6.20
CA HIS A 168 11.99 0.93 -6.82
C HIS A 168 12.46 0.47 -8.20
N LYS A 169 12.98 1.38 -9.03
CA LYS A 169 13.55 1.07 -10.34
C LYS A 169 14.75 0.11 -10.21
N ASN A 170 15.66 0.39 -9.27
CA ASN A 170 16.82 -0.46 -9.01
C ASN A 170 16.42 -1.85 -8.50
N TYR A 171 15.42 -1.93 -7.60
CA TYR A 171 14.85 -3.20 -7.16
C TYR A 171 14.27 -4.01 -8.35
N VAL A 172 13.51 -3.36 -9.24
CA VAL A 172 12.93 -4.03 -10.42
C VAL A 172 14.03 -4.54 -11.36
N LEU A 173 15.09 -3.76 -11.58
CA LEU A 173 16.23 -4.18 -12.40
C LEU A 173 16.94 -5.39 -11.79
N GLY A 174 17.30 -5.34 -10.50
CA GLY A 174 17.94 -6.44 -9.81
C GLY A 174 17.09 -7.71 -9.80
N ARG A 175 15.79 -7.58 -9.47
CA ARG A 175 14.84 -8.70 -9.46
C ARG A 175 14.71 -9.36 -10.83
N ASN A 176 14.54 -8.56 -11.88
CA ASN A 176 14.40 -9.07 -13.25
C ASN A 176 15.69 -9.76 -13.73
N GLY A 177 16.87 -9.26 -13.33
CA GLY A 177 18.16 -9.90 -13.63
C GLY A 177 18.34 -11.26 -12.96
N MET A 178 17.65 -11.51 -11.84
CA MET A 178 17.64 -12.81 -11.14
C MET A 178 16.58 -13.79 -11.68
N GLY A 179 15.79 -13.40 -12.68
CA GLY A 179 14.74 -14.26 -13.26
C GLY A 179 13.52 -14.49 -12.34
N ILE A 180 13.26 -13.57 -11.40
CA ILE A 180 12.18 -13.65 -10.38
C ILE A 180 11.07 -12.61 -10.62
#